data_AF-A0A914PR45-F1
#
_entry.id   AF-A0A914PR45-F1
#
_cell.length_a   1.000
_cell.length_b   1.000
_cell.length_c   1.000
_cell.angle_alpha   90.00
_cell.angle_beta   90.00
_cell.angle_gamma   90.00
#
_symmetry.space_group_name_H-M   'P 1'
#
loop_
_entity.id
_entity.type
_entity.pdbx_description
1 polymer ?
#
loop_
_entity_poly.entity_id
_entity_poly.type
_entity_poly.pdbx_seq_one_letter_code
_entity_poly.pdbx_strand_id
1 'polypeptide(L)'
;MIVFFLSFILSLNIGTGVGKVENDVFSISNSPLSDDDKAKKLSIGERLIENLKGENIKDYLRLITSDPHIAGTQNNKKVGEKILNLWKKNGLENVHFVEYEVLLSYPDFDNPNHISIVNRDGKILYKSNGTSPVIFPKEQGAQNAGIQWVAYSAPGEIEGEIVYCHYGRKEDFEKKILFK
;
A
#
# COMPACT_ATOMS: atom_id res chain seq x y z
N MET A 1 -16.47 -5.87 6.22
CA MET A 1 -15.56 -4.74 5.92
C MET A 1 -14.62 -5.20 4.82
N ILE A 2 -14.53 -4.44 3.72
CA ILE A 2 -14.05 -4.93 2.42
C ILE A 2 -12.56 -4.62 2.24
N VAL A 3 -11.78 -5.64 1.86
CA VAL A 3 -10.37 -5.49 1.47
C VAL A 3 -10.24 -5.72 -0.03
N PHE A 4 -9.69 -4.73 -0.74
CA PHE A 4 -9.48 -4.81 -2.18
C PHE A 4 -8.12 -5.44 -2.47
N PHE A 5 -8.12 -6.64 -3.06
CA PHE A 5 -6.94 -7.22 -3.69
C PHE A 5 -7.00 -6.99 -5.20
N LEU A 6 -5.98 -6.34 -5.75
CA LEU A 6 -5.79 -6.19 -7.19
C LEU A 6 -5.32 -7.54 -7.77
N SER A 7 -6.25 -8.33 -8.31
CA SER A 7 -5.91 -9.47 -9.17
C SER A 7 -5.91 -9.05 -10.63
N PHE A 8 -4.81 -9.33 -11.31
CA PHE A 8 -4.61 -9.06 -12.73
C PHE A 8 -4.92 -10.35 -13.51
N ILE A 9 -6.11 -10.45 -14.11
CA ILE A 9 -6.41 -11.51 -15.08
C ILE A 9 -6.48 -10.86 -16.45
N LEU A 10 -5.42 -11.04 -17.24
CA LEU A 10 -5.38 -10.60 -18.64
C LEU A 10 -6.13 -11.66 -19.48
N SER A 11 -7.45 -11.58 -19.56
CA SER A 11 -8.22 -12.41 -20.49
C SER A 11 -8.16 -11.79 -21.89
N LEU A 12 -7.30 -12.33 -22.76
CA LEU A 12 -7.29 -12.03 -24.19
C LEU A 12 -8.52 -12.69 -24.84
N ASN A 13 -9.62 -11.95 -24.95
CA ASN A 13 -10.77 -12.40 -25.75
C ASN A 13 -10.58 -11.91 -27.19
N ILE A 14 -10.16 -12.82 -28.08
CA ILE A 14 -10.19 -12.59 -29.53
C ILE A 14 -11.65 -12.82 -29.97
N GLY A 15 -12.45 -11.75 -29.94
CA GLY A 15 -13.82 -11.75 -30.43
C GLY A 15 -13.91 -11.08 -31.80
N THR A 16 -14.18 -11.86 -32.85
CA THR A 16 -14.54 -11.36 -34.19
C THR A 16 -15.96 -10.78 -34.15
N GLY A 17 -16.08 -9.48 -33.87
CA GLY A 17 -17.35 -8.75 -33.86
C GLY A 17 -17.26 -7.47 -34.67
N VAL A 18 -17.85 -7.46 -35.87
CA VAL A 18 -17.99 -6.27 -36.71
C VAL A 18 -19.05 -5.36 -36.10
N GLY A 19 -18.61 -4.29 -35.42
CA GLY A 19 -19.45 -3.21 -34.93
C GLY A 19 -18.76 -1.88 -35.16
N LYS A 20 -19.37 -1.01 -35.97
CA LYS A 20 -18.91 0.37 -36.23
C LYS A 20 -18.91 1.14 -34.91
N VAL A 21 -17.73 1.56 -34.45
CA VAL A 21 -17.57 2.58 -33.41
C VAL A 21 -17.07 3.85 -34.09
N GLU A 22 -17.75 4.93 -33.80
CA GLU A 22 -17.55 6.28 -34.29
C GLU A 22 -16.17 6.78 -33.85
N ASN A 23 -15.34 7.14 -34.83
CA ASN A 23 -13.94 7.52 -34.64
C ASN A 23 -13.85 8.95 -34.14
N ASP A 24 -13.81 9.14 -32.82
CA ASP A 24 -13.21 10.33 -32.23
C ASP A 24 -12.48 9.91 -30.95
N VAL A 25 -11.28 10.45 -30.73
CA VAL A 25 -10.32 10.11 -29.65
C VAL A 25 -9.35 8.94 -29.96
N PHE A 26 -8.70 8.99 -31.11
CA PHE A 26 -7.26 8.66 -31.27
C PHE A 26 -6.80 9.27 -32.59
N SER A 27 -6.41 10.54 -32.60
CA SER A 27 -5.70 11.11 -33.75
C SER A 27 -4.27 10.56 -33.75
N ILE A 28 -4.08 9.36 -34.30
CA ILE A 28 -2.80 9.01 -34.90
C ILE A 28 -2.65 10.01 -36.05
N SER A 29 -1.71 10.94 -35.94
CA SER A 29 -1.40 11.86 -37.03
C SER A 29 -1.01 11.04 -38.25
N ASN A 30 -1.91 10.92 -39.23
CA ASN A 30 -1.63 10.32 -40.54
C ASN A 30 -0.87 11.31 -41.43
N SER A 31 0.20 11.91 -40.88
CA SER A 31 1.19 12.59 -41.69
C SER A 31 2.03 11.53 -42.39
N PRO A 32 2.27 11.57 -43.71
CA PRO A 32 3.23 10.68 -44.34
C PRO A 32 4.59 10.91 -43.66
N LEU A 33 5.15 9.83 -43.11
CA LEU A 33 6.46 9.82 -42.48
C LEU A 33 7.50 10.35 -43.47
N SER A 34 8.33 11.28 -43.01
CA SER A 34 9.41 11.83 -43.84
C SER A 34 10.46 10.74 -44.09
N ASP A 35 11.21 10.84 -45.19
CA ASP A 35 12.15 9.78 -45.59
C ASP A 35 13.28 9.52 -44.58
N ASP A 36 13.53 10.43 -43.63
CA ASP A 36 14.46 10.24 -42.50
C ASP A 36 13.87 9.36 -41.37
N ASP A 37 12.54 9.23 -41.27
CA ASP A 37 11.86 8.41 -40.24
C ASP A 37 11.94 6.90 -40.51
N LYS A 38 12.53 6.50 -41.65
CA LYS A 38 12.81 5.09 -41.99
C LYS A 38 13.94 4.50 -41.14
N ALA A 39 14.71 5.32 -40.42
CA ALA A 39 15.79 4.87 -39.54
C ALA A 39 15.27 4.51 -38.14
N LYS A 40 14.98 3.20 -37.96
CA LYS A 40 14.77 2.48 -36.69
C LYS A 40 13.37 2.61 -36.06
N LYS A 41 12.41 1.89 -36.65
CA LYS A 41 11.12 1.59 -36.03
C LYS A 41 11.34 0.83 -34.72
N LEU A 42 11.24 1.53 -33.60
CA LEU A 42 11.35 0.95 -32.26
C LEU A 42 10.38 -0.22 -32.09
N SER A 43 10.86 -1.29 -31.49
CA SER A 43 10.03 -2.40 -31.04
C SER A 43 8.98 -1.92 -30.03
N ILE A 44 7.92 -2.70 -29.84
CA ILE A 44 6.89 -2.38 -28.84
C ILE A 44 7.52 -2.24 -27.45
N GLY A 45 8.51 -3.08 -27.11
CA GLY A 45 9.22 -3.01 -25.84
C GLY A 45 9.98 -1.69 -25.64
N GLU A 46 10.73 -1.25 -26.66
CA GLU A 46 11.45 0.04 -26.61
C GLU A 46 10.48 1.22 -26.46
N ARG A 47 9.37 1.21 -27.20
CA ARG A 47 8.32 2.24 -27.07
C ARG A 47 7.71 2.28 -25.68
N LEU A 48 7.48 1.12 -25.05
CA LEU A 48 6.96 1.07 -23.68
C LEU A 48 7.95 1.68 -22.69
N ILE A 49 9.23 1.32 -22.78
CA ILE A 49 10.28 1.86 -21.91
C ILE A 49 10.41 3.38 -22.09
N GLU A 50 10.40 3.87 -23.34
CA GLU A 50 10.50 5.31 -23.62
C GLU A 50 9.31 6.12 -23.06
N ASN A 51 8.14 5.51 -22.93
CA ASN A 51 6.95 6.16 -22.37
C ASN A 51 6.93 6.17 -20.83
N LEU A 52 7.83 5.46 -20.16
CA LEU A 52 7.99 5.54 -18.70
C LEU A 52 8.71 6.85 -18.35
N LYS A 53 7.96 7.83 -17.83
CA LYS A 53 8.48 9.13 -17.38
C LYS A 53 8.57 9.18 -15.87
N GLY A 54 9.72 9.60 -15.35
CA GLY A 54 9.96 9.71 -13.91
C GLY A 54 9.03 10.74 -13.24
N GLU A 55 8.69 11.80 -13.97
CA GLU A 55 7.76 12.85 -13.54
C GLU A 55 6.37 12.27 -13.24
N ASN A 56 5.87 11.39 -14.12
CA ASN A 56 4.59 10.72 -13.92
C ASN A 56 4.63 9.81 -12.68
N ILE A 57 5.71 9.04 -12.49
CA ILE A 57 5.89 8.16 -11.32
C ILE A 57 5.86 8.99 -10.03
N LYS A 58 6.58 10.12 -10.00
CA LYS A 58 6.61 11.06 -8.88
C LYS A 58 5.22 11.61 -8.55
N ASP A 59 4.45 12.00 -9.56
CA ASP A 59 3.12 12.57 -9.36
C ASP A 59 2.11 11.50 -8.93
N TYR A 60 2.18 10.29 -9.48
CA TYR A 60 1.36 9.17 -9.01
C TYR A 60 1.69 8.73 -7.59
N LEU A 61 2.98 8.72 -7.21
CA LEU A 61 3.39 8.44 -5.85
C LEU A 61 2.73 9.43 -4.88
N ARG A 62 2.87 10.74 -5.15
CA ARG A 62 2.23 11.80 -4.34
C ARG A 62 0.71 11.63 -4.24
N LEU A 63 0.06 11.25 -5.34
CA LEU A 63 -1.39 11.06 -5.41
C LEU A 63 -1.89 9.92 -4.50
N ILE A 64 -1.14 8.83 -4.40
CA ILE A 64 -1.55 7.65 -3.62
C ILE A 64 -1.04 7.66 -2.18
N THR A 65 0.01 8.42 -1.86
CA THR A 65 0.57 8.51 -0.49
C THR A 65 0.15 9.76 0.28
N SER A 66 -0.88 10.49 -0.19
CA SER A 66 -1.29 11.75 0.47
C SER A 66 -1.87 11.55 1.87
N ASP A 67 -2.44 10.38 2.15
CA ASP A 67 -3.10 10.03 3.41
C ASP A 67 -2.75 8.59 3.82
N PRO A 68 -2.73 8.25 5.13
CA PRO A 68 -2.66 6.87 5.57
C PRO A 68 -3.82 6.04 5.01
N HIS A 69 -3.49 4.91 4.40
CA HIS A 69 -4.43 4.04 3.69
C HIS A 69 -4.31 2.59 4.19
N ILE A 70 -4.53 2.39 5.49
CA ILE A 70 -4.53 1.05 6.11
C ILE A 70 -5.57 0.17 5.41
N ALA A 71 -5.24 -1.11 5.16
CA ALA A 71 -6.15 -2.07 4.54
C ALA A 71 -7.53 -2.06 5.25
N GLY A 72 -8.61 -2.22 4.49
CA GLY A 72 -9.99 -2.22 5.01
C GLY A 72 -10.57 -0.86 5.40
N THR A 73 -9.80 0.23 5.37
CA THR A 73 -10.29 1.59 5.71
C THR A 73 -10.87 2.34 4.51
N GLN A 74 -11.65 3.39 4.79
CA GLN A 74 -12.19 4.27 3.75
C GLN A 74 -11.11 4.99 2.93
N ASN A 75 -9.97 5.34 3.53
CA ASN A 75 -8.86 5.96 2.80
C ASN A 75 -8.22 4.99 1.81
N ASN A 76 -8.08 3.71 2.19
CA ASN A 76 -7.63 2.68 1.25
C ASN A 76 -8.61 2.49 0.08
N LYS A 77 -9.93 2.56 0.34
CA LYS A 77 -10.95 2.56 -0.72
C LYS A 77 -10.78 3.75 -1.68
N LYS A 78 -10.57 4.97 -1.16
CA LYS A 78 -10.33 6.17 -1.99
C LYS A 78 -9.10 6.01 -2.89
N VAL A 79 -8.02 5.39 -2.39
CA VAL A 79 -6.84 5.08 -3.22
C VAL A 79 -7.20 4.09 -4.34
N GLY A 80 -7.96 3.04 -4.02
CA GLY A 80 -8.49 2.12 -5.02
C GLY A 80 -9.33 2.81 -6.10
N GLU A 81 -10.20 3.75 -5.71
CA GLU A 81 -11.02 4.54 -6.63
C GLU A 81 -10.17 5.44 -7.55
N LYS A 82 -9.12 6.06 -7.02
CA LYS A 82 -8.14 6.82 -7.82
C LYS A 82 -7.50 5.93 -8.88
N ILE A 83 -7.06 4.72 -8.51
CA ILE A 83 -6.43 3.76 -9.44
C ILE A 83 -7.43 3.30 -10.51
N LEU A 84 -8.65 2.92 -10.11
CA LEU A 84 -9.71 2.51 -11.02
C LEU A 84 -10.00 3.59 -12.08
N ASN A 85 -10.10 4.85 -11.64
CA ASN A 85 -10.34 5.98 -12.53
C ASN A 85 -9.16 6.24 -13.49
N LEU A 86 -7.92 6.14 -12.99
CA LEU A 86 -6.73 6.26 -13.84
C LEU A 86 -6.69 5.17 -14.91
N TRP A 87 -6.98 3.93 -14.56
CA TRP A 87 -6.99 2.82 -15.51
C TRP A 87 -8.04 2.99 -16.60
N LYS A 88 -9.29 3.32 -16.23
CA LYS A 88 -10.35 3.62 -17.20
C LYS A 88 -9.96 4.78 -18.12
N LYS A 89 -9.41 5.87 -17.55
CA LYS A 89 -8.96 7.04 -18.31
C LYS A 89 -7.86 6.71 -19.33
N ASN A 90 -6.99 5.75 -19.02
CA ASN A 90 -5.90 5.33 -19.90
C ASN A 90 -6.29 4.21 -20.87
N GLY A 91 -7.59 3.94 -21.03
CA GLY A 91 -8.11 3.01 -22.05
C GLY A 91 -8.12 1.54 -21.63
N LEU A 92 -7.96 1.22 -20.34
CA LEU A 92 -8.20 -0.15 -19.87
C LEU A 92 -9.70 -0.42 -19.76
N GLU A 93 -10.10 -1.57 -20.31
CA GLU A 93 -11.48 -2.06 -20.29
C GLU A 93 -11.72 -2.98 -19.09
N ASN A 94 -13.00 -3.20 -18.74
CA ASN A 94 -13.43 -4.13 -17.69
C ASN A 94 -12.81 -3.90 -16.30
N VAL A 95 -12.46 -2.65 -15.97
CA VAL A 95 -11.90 -2.30 -14.66
C VAL A 95 -13.00 -2.25 -13.59
N HIS A 96 -12.89 -3.13 -12.59
CA HIS A 96 -13.83 -3.25 -11.47
C HIS A 96 -13.09 -3.64 -10.18
N PHE A 97 -13.77 -3.48 -9.04
CA PHE A 97 -13.29 -4.00 -7.76
C PHE A 97 -13.65 -5.46 -7.60
N VAL A 98 -12.74 -6.23 -6.99
CA VAL A 98 -13.01 -7.57 -6.49
C VAL A 98 -12.96 -7.50 -4.96
N GLU A 99 -14.06 -7.87 -4.33
CA GLU A 99 -14.26 -7.72 -2.89
C GLU A 99 -14.08 -9.07 -2.18
N TYR A 100 -13.37 -9.03 -1.06
CA TYR A 100 -13.21 -10.17 -0.18
C TYR A 100 -13.51 -9.78 1.26
N GLU A 101 -14.16 -10.69 1.97
CA GLU A 101 -14.30 -10.63 3.43
C GLU A 101 -13.16 -11.43 4.04
N VAL A 102 -12.23 -10.71 4.68
CA VAL A 102 -11.05 -11.31 5.31
C VAL A 102 -10.95 -10.84 6.75
N LEU A 103 -10.36 -11.69 7.59
CA LEU A 103 -10.05 -11.31 8.97
C LEU A 103 -8.88 -10.33 8.96
N LEU A 104 -9.10 -9.13 9.50
CA LEU A 104 -8.06 -8.14 9.75
C LEU A 104 -7.94 -7.86 11.25
N SER A 105 -6.81 -7.31 11.66
CA SER A 105 -6.51 -6.94 13.05
C SER A 105 -6.09 -5.49 13.15
N TYR A 106 -6.80 -4.74 13.99
CA TYR A 106 -6.56 -3.32 14.26
C TYR A 106 -6.36 -3.11 15.77
N PRO A 107 -5.58 -2.09 16.16
CA PRO A 107 -5.52 -1.65 17.54
C PRO A 107 -6.80 -0.88 17.90
N ASP A 108 -6.98 -0.61 19.19
CA ASP A 108 -7.83 0.49 19.61
C ASP A 108 -7.11 1.81 19.24
N PHE A 109 -7.72 2.58 18.35
CA PHE A 109 -7.13 3.82 17.85
C PHE A 109 -7.24 4.98 18.85
N ASP A 110 -8.20 4.93 19.76
CA ASP A 110 -8.41 5.93 20.79
C ASP A 110 -7.62 5.61 22.06
N ASN A 111 -7.33 4.32 22.29
CA ASN A 111 -6.52 3.83 23.41
C ASN A 111 -5.31 2.99 22.91
N PRO A 112 -4.23 3.63 22.45
CA PRO A 112 -3.06 2.92 21.95
C PRO A 112 -2.44 1.96 22.97
N ASN A 113 -1.94 0.83 22.46
CA ASN A 113 -1.19 -0.14 23.25
C ASN A 113 0.05 0.51 23.88
N HIS A 114 0.38 0.15 25.12
CA HIS A 114 1.53 0.69 25.81
C HIS A 114 2.26 -0.37 26.62
N ILE A 115 3.53 -0.10 26.89
CA ILE A 115 4.39 -0.86 27.79
C ILE A 115 4.72 0.05 28.97
N SER A 116 4.69 -0.52 30.17
CA SER A 116 5.02 0.18 31.40
C SER A 116 6.13 -0.55 32.16
N ILE A 117 7.01 0.21 32.82
CA ILE A 117 7.93 -0.32 33.82
C ILE A 117 7.35 0.05 35.19
N VAL A 118 7.07 -0.95 36.01
CA VAL A 118 6.52 -0.78 37.36
C VAL A 118 7.56 -1.17 38.42
N ASN A 119 7.50 -0.53 39.59
CA ASN A 119 8.30 -0.95 40.74
C ASN A 119 7.56 -2.03 41.56
N ARG A 120 8.20 -2.54 42.62
CA ARG A 120 7.62 -3.58 43.50
C ARG A 120 6.31 -3.18 44.19
N ASP A 121 6.06 -1.88 44.33
CA ASP A 121 4.84 -1.35 44.96
C ASP A 121 3.72 -1.09 43.92
N GLY A 122 3.92 -1.48 42.65
CA GLY A 122 2.99 -1.24 41.55
C GLY A 122 3.02 0.19 41.00
N LYS A 123 3.97 1.03 41.42
CA LYS A 123 4.13 2.39 40.91
C LYS A 123 4.77 2.36 39.52
N ILE A 124 4.10 2.98 38.55
CA ILE A 124 4.63 3.19 37.19
C ILE A 124 5.84 4.13 37.25
N LEU A 125 7.01 3.61 36.86
CA LEU A 125 8.26 4.34 36.69
C LEU A 125 8.39 4.91 35.28
N TYR A 126 7.87 4.19 34.29
CA TYR A 126 7.87 4.58 32.89
C TYR A 126 6.64 4.04 32.18
N LYS A 127 6.11 4.78 31.22
CA LYS A 127 5.03 4.35 30.33
C LYS A 127 5.31 4.85 28.92
N SER A 128 5.25 3.95 27.94
CA SER A 128 5.36 4.31 26.53
C SER A 128 4.07 4.98 26.04
N ASN A 129 4.17 5.86 25.05
CA ASN A 129 2.99 6.55 24.49
C ASN A 129 2.15 5.68 23.54
N GLY A 130 2.67 4.56 23.05
CA GLY A 130 1.98 3.72 22.04
C GLY A 130 1.88 4.33 20.64
N THR A 131 2.40 5.55 20.48
CA THR A 131 2.37 6.32 19.24
C THR A 131 3.75 6.84 18.87
N SER A 132 4.08 6.82 17.58
CA SER A 132 5.23 7.51 17.02
C SER A 132 5.10 9.03 17.21
N PRO A 133 6.20 9.74 17.57
CA PRO A 133 6.19 11.19 17.54
C PRO A 133 6.02 11.71 16.11
N VAL A 134 5.25 12.79 15.96
CA VAL A 134 5.08 13.48 14.68
C VAL A 134 6.27 14.41 14.45
N ILE A 135 7.13 14.07 13.49
CA ILE A 135 8.30 14.88 13.08
C ILE A 135 7.90 15.86 11.99
N PHE A 136 7.10 15.41 11.01
CA PHE A 136 6.61 16.23 9.91
C PHE A 136 5.08 16.27 9.92
N PRO A 137 4.45 17.30 10.51
CA PRO A 137 2.99 17.35 10.67
C PRO A 137 2.19 17.17 9.38
N LYS A 138 2.73 17.65 8.25
CA LYS A 138 2.08 17.51 6.93
C LYS A 138 2.04 16.06 6.41
N GLU A 139 2.92 15.19 6.89
CA GLU A 139 3.06 13.82 6.41
C GLU A 139 2.63 12.78 7.47
N GLN A 140 2.85 13.10 8.74
CA GLN A 140 2.70 12.18 9.87
C GLN A 140 1.62 12.63 10.86
N GLY A 141 1.04 13.81 10.67
CA GLY A 141 0.02 14.37 11.57
C GLY A 141 -1.40 13.86 11.33
N ALA A 142 -1.60 12.97 10.36
CA ALA A 142 -2.90 12.38 10.12
C ALA A 142 -3.35 11.50 11.30
N GLN A 143 -4.65 11.53 11.60
CA GLN A 143 -5.25 10.69 12.62
C GLN A 143 -4.91 9.21 12.33
N ASN A 144 -4.51 8.46 13.38
CA ASN A 144 -4.12 7.05 13.33
C ASN A 144 -2.81 6.73 12.60
N ALA A 145 -2.08 7.72 12.05
CA ALA A 145 -0.81 7.47 11.35
C ALA A 145 0.32 7.02 12.29
N GLY A 146 0.26 7.42 13.55
CA GLY A 146 1.33 7.18 14.52
C GLY A 146 1.19 5.90 15.34
N ILE A 147 0.05 5.21 15.29
CA ILE A 147 -0.22 4.09 16.22
C ILE A 147 0.54 2.84 15.78
N GLN A 148 1.23 2.22 16.73
CA GLN A 148 2.04 1.03 16.50
C GLN A 148 1.36 -0.19 17.13
N TRP A 149 1.30 -1.31 16.39
CA TRP A 149 0.78 -2.57 16.93
C TRP A 149 1.34 -3.77 16.17
N VAL A 150 1.21 -4.94 16.80
CA VAL A 150 1.46 -6.24 16.18
C VAL A 150 0.10 -6.82 15.78
N ALA A 151 -0.18 -6.85 14.47
CA ALA A 151 -1.43 -7.41 13.96
C ALA A 151 -1.57 -8.89 14.39
N TYR A 152 -2.78 -9.26 14.79
CA TYR A 152 -3.17 -10.60 15.27
C TYR A 152 -2.58 -11.02 16.63
N SER A 153 -1.91 -10.11 17.35
CA SER A 153 -1.55 -10.37 18.75
C SER A 153 -2.81 -10.62 19.58
N ALA A 154 -2.71 -11.55 20.54
CA ALA A 154 -3.76 -11.75 21.52
C ALA A 154 -3.94 -10.47 22.36
N PRO A 155 -5.19 -10.07 22.68
CA PRO A 155 -5.42 -8.97 23.60
C PRO A 155 -5.14 -9.41 25.04
N GLY A 156 -4.55 -8.53 25.84
CA GLY A 156 -4.31 -8.79 27.25
C GLY A 156 -3.29 -7.84 27.86
N GLU A 157 -3.28 -7.81 29.19
CA GLU A 157 -2.26 -7.15 29.99
C GLU A 157 -1.48 -8.22 30.75
N ILE A 158 -0.16 -8.23 30.57
CA ILE A 158 0.74 -9.19 31.22
C ILE A 158 1.86 -8.44 31.94
N GLU A 159 2.27 -8.97 33.09
CA GLU A 159 3.40 -8.47 33.88
C GLU A 159 4.41 -9.59 34.09
N GLY A 160 5.70 -9.27 33.98
CA GLY A 160 6.78 -10.24 34.18
C GLY A 160 8.17 -9.63 34.09
N GLU A 161 9.18 -10.44 34.42
CA GLU A 161 10.57 -10.04 34.29
C GLU A 161 10.99 -9.95 32.82
N ILE A 162 11.80 -8.93 32.50
CA ILE A 162 12.25 -8.67 31.14
C ILE A 162 13.48 -9.54 30.85
N VAL A 163 13.44 -10.24 29.72
CA VAL A 163 14.55 -11.04 29.23
C VAL A 163 14.87 -10.62 27.80
N TYR A 164 16.14 -10.32 27.52
CA TYR A 164 16.59 -9.98 26.17
C TYR A 164 16.93 -11.25 25.38
N CYS A 165 16.17 -11.49 24.30
CA CYS A 165 16.23 -12.72 23.49
C CYS A 165 16.75 -12.48 22.06
N HIS A 166 17.66 -11.52 21.87
CA HIS A 166 18.26 -11.21 20.57
C HIS A 166 17.23 -10.98 19.44
N TYR A 167 17.25 -11.79 18.37
CA TYR A 167 16.31 -11.67 17.23
C TYR A 167 14.99 -12.42 17.46
N GLY A 168 14.82 -13.11 18.59
CA GLY A 168 13.60 -13.88 18.87
C GLY A 168 13.41 -15.10 17.96
N ARG A 169 14.50 -15.66 17.39
CA ARG A 169 14.42 -16.90 16.60
C ARG A 169 14.54 -18.12 17.50
N LYS A 170 14.11 -19.28 16.98
CA LYS A 170 14.17 -20.55 17.70
C LYS A 170 15.55 -20.83 18.31
N GLU A 171 16.62 -20.58 17.56
CA GLU A 171 18.00 -20.83 18.01
C GLU A 171 18.45 -19.88 19.14
N ASP A 172 17.86 -18.68 19.21
CA ASP A 172 18.17 -17.69 20.25
C ASP A 172 17.59 -18.12 21.61
N PHE A 173 16.52 -18.92 21.63
CA PHE A 173 15.94 -19.50 22.85
C PHE A 173 16.58 -20.84 23.25
N GLU A 174 17.06 -21.61 22.27
CA GLU A 174 17.75 -22.89 22.51
C GLU A 174 19.15 -22.70 23.10
N LYS A 175 19.84 -21.62 22.69
CA LYS A 175 21.03 -21.14 23.40
C LYS A 175 20.57 -20.66 24.76
N LYS A 176 21.04 -21.30 25.85
CA LYS A 176 20.73 -20.89 27.23
C LYS A 176 20.73 -19.37 27.33
N ILE A 177 19.55 -18.81 27.56
CA ILE A 177 19.39 -17.38 27.77
C ILE A 177 20.25 -17.04 28.99
N LEU A 178 21.35 -16.35 28.75
CA LEU A 178 22.26 -15.94 29.82
C LEU A 178 21.56 -14.83 30.60
N PHE A 179 20.91 -15.21 31.69
CA PHE A 179 20.57 -14.28 32.76
C PHE A 179 21.90 -13.72 33.28
N LYS A 180 22.17 -12.44 33.01
CA LYS A 180 23.26 -11.69 33.62
C LYS A 180 22.66 -10.69 34.59
#